data_AF-A0A524NB36-F1
#
_entry.id   AF-A0A524NB36-F1
#
_cell.length_a   1.000
_cell.length_b   1.000
_cell.length_c   1.000
_cell.angle_alpha   90.00
_cell.angle_beta   90.00
_cell.angle_gamma   90.00
#
_symmetry.space_group_name_H-M   'P 1'
#
loop_
_entity.id
_entity.type
_entity.pdbx_description
1 polymer ?
#
loop_
_entity_poly.entity_id
_entity_poly.type
_entity_poly.pdbx_seq_one_letter_code
_entity_poly.pdbx_strand_id
1 'polypeptide(L)'
;MSWANHRGAMRSELIELLNASGAEEGLSPLPSWDGDMDELFDQWSKDCSPITHLASWWPLRHEGFAYFVHYNDLKADLECEMRRLAAFLDIEVPEDLWPDTVARCGLSEMREEARGSGRVNVIFENGADSFFHKGTNGRWRDVLTQEQLERYDALVADGLPADAAQWLESGSLATGTRPHES
;
A
#
# COMPACT_ATOMS: atom_id res chain seq x y z
N MET A 1 -6.37 -6.74 3.58
CA MET A 1 -6.85 -7.61 2.47
C MET A 1 -5.83 -7.85 1.38
N SER A 2 -5.15 -6.84 0.82
CA SER A 2 -4.09 -7.12 -0.17
C SER A 2 -2.96 -7.97 0.42
N TRP A 3 -2.52 -7.64 1.65
CA TRP A 3 -1.50 -8.42 2.36
C TRP A 3 -1.91 -9.87 2.60
N ALA A 4 -3.10 -10.11 3.17
CA ALA A 4 -3.65 -11.46 3.36
C ALA A 4 -3.73 -12.26 2.05
N ASN A 5 -4.22 -11.63 0.98
CA ASN A 5 -4.28 -12.26 -0.33
C ASN A 5 -2.88 -12.57 -0.89
N HIS A 6 -1.91 -11.67 -0.73
CA HIS A 6 -0.53 -11.93 -1.15
C HIS A 6 0.08 -13.07 -0.34
N ARG A 7 -0.06 -13.07 0.99
CA ARG A 7 0.45 -14.11 1.87
C ARG A 7 -0.16 -15.48 1.59
N GLY A 8 -1.47 -15.53 1.30
CA GLY A 8 -2.15 -16.77 0.94
C GLY A 8 -1.90 -17.26 -0.49
N ALA A 9 -1.42 -16.41 -1.40
CA ALA A 9 -1.15 -16.76 -2.80
C ALA A 9 0.35 -16.80 -3.16
N MET A 10 1.23 -16.49 -2.21
CA MET A 10 2.68 -16.60 -2.39
C MET A 10 3.06 -18.07 -2.51
N ARG A 11 3.87 -18.38 -3.52
CA ARG A 11 4.39 -19.72 -3.74
C ARG A 11 5.32 -20.12 -2.58
N SER A 12 5.18 -21.34 -2.08
CA SER A 12 5.99 -21.86 -0.98
C SER A 12 7.48 -21.88 -1.31
N GLU A 13 7.84 -22.15 -2.57
CA GLU A 13 9.24 -22.18 -3.03
C GLU A 13 9.91 -20.79 -2.94
N LEU A 14 9.13 -19.72 -3.15
CA LEU A 14 9.63 -18.36 -2.97
C LEU A 14 9.83 -18.05 -1.48
N ILE A 15 8.91 -18.47 -0.61
CA ILE A 15 9.03 -18.26 0.85
C ILE A 15 10.28 -18.98 1.37
N GLU A 16 10.53 -20.21 0.93
CA GLU A 16 11.73 -20.96 1.25
C GLU A 16 13.00 -20.24 0.78
N LEU A 17 13.02 -19.73 -0.45
CA LEU A 17 14.15 -18.96 -0.99
C LEU A 17 14.41 -17.68 -0.19
N LEU A 18 13.37 -16.90 0.12
CA LEU A 18 13.48 -15.67 0.90
C LEU A 18 14.00 -15.96 2.32
N ASN A 19 13.52 -17.04 2.95
CA ASN A 19 13.99 -17.47 4.26
C ASN A 19 15.44 -17.93 4.24
N ALA A 20 15.85 -18.65 3.19
CA ALA A 20 17.25 -19.06 3.02
C ALA A 20 18.17 -17.84 2.87
N SER A 21 17.79 -16.87 2.03
CA SER A 21 18.55 -15.63 1.85
C SER A 21 18.56 -14.76 3.11
N GLY A 22 17.43 -14.62 3.80
CA GLY A 22 17.33 -13.81 5.01
C GLY A 22 18.12 -14.40 6.18
N ALA A 23 18.24 -15.73 6.26
CA ALA A 23 19.05 -16.39 7.27
C ALA A 23 20.55 -16.03 7.15
N GLU A 24 21.06 -15.79 5.93
CA GLU A 24 22.43 -15.32 5.71
C GLU A 24 22.65 -13.91 6.27
N GLU A 25 21.59 -13.10 6.32
CA GLU A 25 21.59 -11.72 6.85
C GLU A 25 21.15 -11.64 8.33
N GLY A 26 20.85 -12.77 8.97
CA GLY A 26 20.38 -12.84 10.35
C GLY A 26 18.93 -12.36 10.55
N LEU A 27 18.14 -12.30 9.47
CA LEU A 27 16.74 -11.94 9.52
C LEU A 27 15.88 -13.12 9.99
N SER A 28 14.84 -12.82 10.75
CA SER A 28 13.83 -13.81 11.14
C SER A 28 13.13 -14.38 9.91
N PRO A 29 12.86 -15.70 9.87
CA PRO A 29 12.15 -16.30 8.75
C PRO A 29 10.72 -15.77 8.67
N LEU A 30 10.26 -15.54 7.45
CA LEU A 30 8.86 -15.32 7.14
C LEU A 30 8.09 -16.64 7.33
N PRO A 31 7.16 -16.73 8.31
CA PRO A 31 6.42 -17.97 8.54
C PRO A 31 5.46 -18.24 7.38
N SER A 32 5.12 -19.52 7.17
CA SER A 32 3.93 -19.88 6.39
C SER A 32 2.68 -19.42 7.13
N TRP A 33 1.66 -18.97 6.40
CA TRP A 33 0.39 -18.52 6.98
C TRP A 33 -0.73 -19.48 6.57
N ASP A 34 -1.51 -19.95 7.53
CA ASP A 34 -2.56 -20.96 7.32
C ASP A 34 -3.98 -20.37 7.11
N GLY A 35 -4.09 -19.05 7.17
CA GLY A 35 -5.37 -18.33 7.07
C GLY A 35 -5.82 -17.65 8.36
N ASP A 36 -5.13 -17.85 9.49
CA ASP A 36 -5.47 -17.18 10.75
C ASP A 36 -5.23 -15.66 10.68
N MET A 37 -6.31 -14.90 10.66
CA MET A 37 -6.25 -13.45 10.59
C MET A 37 -5.71 -12.78 11.86
N ASP A 38 -5.78 -13.43 13.02
CA ASP A 38 -5.21 -12.90 14.26
C ASP A 38 -3.67 -12.95 14.20
N GLU A 39 -3.10 -14.08 13.79
CA GLU A 39 -1.66 -14.20 13.56
C GLU A 39 -1.18 -13.18 12.52
N LEU A 40 -1.90 -13.06 11.41
CA LEU A 40 -1.54 -12.13 10.35
C LEU A 40 -1.64 -10.67 10.79
N PHE A 41 -2.64 -10.33 11.60
CA PHE A 41 -2.80 -8.99 12.15
C PHE A 41 -1.66 -8.64 13.12
N ASP A 42 -1.29 -9.57 14.00
CA ASP A 42 -0.17 -9.41 14.92
C ASP A 42 1.14 -9.19 14.17
N GLN A 43 1.39 -9.99 13.13
CA GLN A 43 2.55 -9.84 12.26
C GLN A 43 2.53 -8.50 11.54
N TRP A 44 1.40 -8.12 10.94
CA TRP A 44 1.24 -6.84 10.26
C TRP A 44 1.48 -5.65 11.19
N SER A 45 0.98 -5.71 12.42
CA SER A 45 1.15 -4.64 13.41
C SER A 45 2.61 -4.42 13.83
N LYS A 46 3.43 -5.49 13.82
CA LYS A 46 4.84 -5.46 14.21
C LYS A 46 5.76 -5.11 13.04
N ASP A 47 5.56 -5.77 11.91
CA ASP A 47 6.56 -5.83 10.84
C ASP A 47 6.30 -4.81 9.73
N CYS A 48 5.04 -4.44 9.50
CA CYS A 48 4.62 -3.70 8.30
C CYS A 48 3.49 -2.71 8.58
N SER A 49 3.45 -2.13 9.79
CA SER A 49 2.34 -1.27 10.15
C SER A 49 2.46 0.09 9.42
N PRO A 50 1.46 0.47 8.60
CA PRO A 50 1.41 1.80 8.01
C PRO A 50 1.34 2.89 9.07
N ILE A 51 0.92 2.55 10.30
CA ILE A 51 0.94 3.45 11.46
C ILE A 51 2.40 3.83 11.78
N THR A 52 3.27 2.84 11.96
CA THR A 52 4.69 3.06 12.26
C THR A 52 5.40 3.82 11.14
N HIS A 53 5.17 3.42 9.88
CA HIS A 53 5.73 4.11 8.73
C HIS A 53 5.24 5.56 8.66
N LEU A 54 3.93 5.79 8.74
CA LEU A 54 3.38 7.13 8.69
C LEU A 54 3.88 7.98 9.86
N ALA A 55 3.95 7.43 11.08
CA ALA A 55 4.45 8.14 12.25
C ALA A 55 5.90 8.63 12.07
N SER A 56 6.76 7.85 11.43
CA SER A 56 8.14 8.26 11.16
C SER A 56 8.27 9.37 10.10
N TRP A 57 7.35 9.41 9.13
CA TRP A 57 7.42 10.34 8.00
C TRP A 57 6.55 11.59 8.21
N TRP A 58 5.44 11.49 8.95
CA TRP A 58 4.49 12.59 9.15
C TRP A 58 5.12 13.88 9.70
N PRO A 59 6.11 13.85 10.61
CA PRO A 59 6.80 15.07 11.05
C PRO A 59 7.55 15.79 9.92
N LEU A 60 7.98 15.06 8.88
CA LEU A 60 8.72 15.57 7.73
C LEU A 60 7.81 16.04 6.59
N ARG A 61 6.48 16.00 6.76
CA ARG A 61 5.53 16.27 5.67
C ARG A 61 5.66 17.65 5.02
N HIS A 62 6.23 18.61 5.73
CA HIS A 62 6.45 19.98 5.27
C HIS A 62 7.84 20.20 4.64
N GLU A 63 8.69 19.17 4.66
CA GLU A 63 10.00 19.23 4.06
C GLU A 63 9.89 19.12 2.53
N GLY A 64 10.63 19.95 1.80
CA GLY A 64 10.55 20.02 0.33
C GLY A 64 10.97 18.73 -0.40
N PHE A 65 11.52 17.74 0.30
CA PHE A 65 11.86 16.42 -0.25
C PHE A 65 10.79 15.35 0.03
N ALA A 66 9.78 15.64 0.85
CA ALA A 66 8.77 14.68 1.27
C ALA A 66 7.46 14.93 0.51
N TYR A 67 6.98 13.91 -0.21
CA TYR A 67 5.73 13.98 -0.94
C TYR A 67 4.81 12.83 -0.56
N PHE A 68 3.61 13.18 -0.11
CA PHE A 68 2.62 12.24 0.38
C PHE A 68 1.53 12.03 -0.66
N VAL A 69 1.30 10.77 -1.00
CA VAL A 69 0.23 10.33 -1.91
C VAL A 69 -0.65 9.34 -1.16
N HIS A 70 -1.96 9.51 -1.30
CA HIS A 70 -2.93 8.59 -0.73
C HIS A 70 -3.61 7.75 -1.82
N TYR A 71 -3.73 6.44 -1.59
CA TYR A 71 -4.32 5.55 -2.59
C TYR A 71 -5.80 5.84 -2.87
N ASN A 72 -6.57 6.32 -1.88
CA ASN A 72 -7.95 6.80 -2.13
C ASN A 72 -7.96 7.95 -3.14
N ASP A 73 -7.01 8.88 -3.03
CA ASP A 73 -6.95 10.07 -3.89
C ASP A 73 -6.57 9.66 -5.32
N LEU A 74 -5.55 8.80 -5.48
CA LEU A 74 -5.16 8.23 -6.77
C LEU A 74 -6.31 7.52 -7.48
N LYS A 75 -7.15 6.81 -6.71
CA LYS A 75 -8.29 6.08 -7.29
C LYS A 75 -9.47 7.00 -7.61
N ALA A 76 -9.61 8.11 -6.89
CA ALA A 76 -10.66 9.09 -7.11
C ALA A 76 -10.35 9.99 -8.32
N ASP A 77 -9.09 10.42 -8.46
CA ASP A 77 -8.64 11.32 -9.52
C ASP A 77 -7.14 11.10 -9.83
N LEU A 78 -6.87 10.09 -10.66
CA LEU A 78 -5.50 9.69 -11.01
C LEU A 78 -4.74 10.81 -11.74
N GLU A 79 -5.40 11.48 -12.69
CA GLU A 79 -4.77 12.54 -13.48
C GLU A 79 -4.33 13.71 -12.60
N CYS A 80 -5.22 14.18 -11.72
CA CYS A 80 -4.90 15.27 -10.80
C CYS A 80 -3.70 14.92 -9.92
N GLU A 81 -3.69 13.73 -9.30
CA GLU A 81 -2.57 13.31 -8.45
C GLU A 81 -1.27 13.14 -9.23
N MET A 82 -1.32 12.63 -10.48
CA MET A 82 -0.13 12.54 -11.34
C MET A 82 0.42 13.92 -11.73
N ARG A 83 -0.46 14.88 -12.06
CA ARG A 83 -0.06 16.27 -12.34
C ARG A 83 0.58 16.94 -11.13
N ARG A 84 0.02 16.73 -9.93
CA ARG A 84 0.59 17.25 -8.68
C ARG A 84 1.98 16.65 -8.40
N LEU A 85 2.16 15.34 -8.64
CA LEU A 85 3.46 14.69 -8.49
C LEU A 85 4.48 15.22 -9.51
N ALA A 86 4.06 15.40 -10.78
CA ALA A 86 4.92 15.97 -11.81
C ALA A 86 5.39 17.38 -11.44
N ALA A 87 4.49 18.22 -10.92
CA ALA A 87 4.82 19.56 -10.43
C ALA A 87 5.81 19.53 -9.25
N PHE A 88 5.63 18.61 -8.29
CA PHE A 88 6.56 18.45 -7.17
C PHE A 88 7.96 18.03 -7.62
N LEU A 89 8.06 17.19 -8.66
CA LEU A 89 9.31 16.72 -9.22
C LEU A 89 9.93 17.68 -10.26
N ASP A 90 9.29 18.82 -10.53
CA ASP A 90 9.68 19.77 -11.57
C ASP A 90 9.77 19.12 -12.97
N ILE A 91 8.79 18.26 -13.29
CA ILE A 91 8.67 17.56 -14.56
C ILE A 91 7.55 18.20 -15.39
N GLU A 92 7.94 18.81 -16.51
CA GLU A 92 6.99 19.31 -17.51
C GLU A 92 6.53 18.18 -18.43
N VAL A 93 5.21 17.97 -18.51
CA VAL A 93 4.59 17.04 -19.46
C VAL A 93 3.71 17.85 -20.42
N PRO A 94 3.96 17.75 -21.75
CA PRO A 94 3.11 18.37 -22.77
C PRO A 94 1.64 18.02 -22.61
N GLU A 95 0.76 19.00 -22.79
CA GLU A 95 -0.66 18.86 -22.46
C GLU A 95 -1.35 17.74 -23.25
N ASP A 96 -0.91 17.52 -24.49
CA ASP A 96 -1.39 16.49 -25.40
C ASP A 96 -0.98 15.06 -24.99
N LEU A 97 -0.01 14.90 -24.10
CA LEU A 97 0.47 13.59 -23.64
C LEU A 97 -0.22 13.10 -22.35
N TRP A 98 -0.98 13.95 -21.64
CA TRP A 98 -1.64 13.56 -20.40
C TRP A 98 -2.62 12.40 -20.56
N PRO A 99 -3.53 12.38 -21.56
CA PRO A 99 -4.49 11.28 -21.70
C PRO A 99 -3.81 9.92 -21.79
N ASP A 100 -2.77 9.79 -22.62
CA ASP A 100 -2.03 8.54 -22.80
C ASP A 100 -1.20 8.18 -21.57
N THR A 101 -0.59 9.17 -20.92
CA THR A 101 0.22 8.96 -19.70
C THR A 101 -0.65 8.44 -18.55
N VAL A 102 -1.81 9.05 -18.32
CA VAL A 102 -2.78 8.64 -17.31
C VAL A 102 -3.33 7.25 -17.61
N ALA A 103 -3.67 6.97 -18.87
CA ALA A 103 -4.16 5.66 -19.28
C ALA A 103 -3.16 4.55 -18.92
N ARG A 104 -1.88 4.73 -19.24
CA ARG A 104 -0.81 3.76 -18.94
C ARG A 104 -0.58 3.53 -17.45
N CYS A 105 -0.85 4.52 -16.61
CA CYS A 105 -0.74 4.39 -15.15
C CYS A 105 -2.01 3.83 -14.50
N GLY A 106 -3.06 3.56 -15.27
CA GLY A 106 -4.28 2.93 -14.78
C GLY A 106 -4.06 1.50 -14.32
N LEU A 107 -4.76 1.11 -13.25
CA LEU A 107 -4.65 -0.24 -12.66
C LEU A 107 -4.90 -1.38 -13.67
N SER A 108 -5.82 -1.17 -14.61
CA SER A 108 -6.12 -2.14 -15.67
C SER A 108 -4.93 -2.35 -16.61
N GLU A 109 -4.32 -1.27 -17.10
CA GLU A 109 -3.15 -1.34 -17.98
C GLU A 109 -1.95 -1.96 -17.24
N MET A 110 -1.69 -1.54 -15.99
CA MET A 110 -0.64 -2.13 -15.16
C MET A 110 -0.83 -3.64 -14.96
N ARG A 111 -2.09 -4.10 -14.78
CA ARG A 111 -2.41 -5.51 -14.62
C ARG A 111 -2.11 -6.30 -15.90
N GLU A 112 -2.52 -5.79 -17.06
CA GLU A 112 -2.31 -6.46 -18.35
C GLU A 112 -0.82 -6.49 -18.74
N GLU A 113 -0.08 -5.40 -18.49
CA GLU A 113 1.38 -5.38 -18.67
C GLU A 113 2.06 -6.44 -17.78
N ALA A 114 1.66 -6.53 -16.51
CA ALA A 114 2.21 -7.52 -15.60
C ALA A 114 1.91 -8.96 -16.02
N ARG A 115 0.70 -9.25 -16.56
CA ARG A 115 0.38 -10.55 -17.17
C ARG A 115 1.34 -10.88 -18.31
N GLY A 116 1.58 -9.91 -19.19
CA GLY A 116 2.46 -10.09 -20.35
C GLY A 116 3.93 -10.31 -19.99
N SER A 117 4.41 -9.70 -18.90
CA SER A 117 5.80 -9.81 -18.44
C SER A 117 6.16 -11.17 -17.81
N GLY A 118 5.18 -11.89 -17.27
CA GLY A 118 5.36 -13.15 -16.55
C GLY A 118 6.09 -13.07 -15.20
N ARG A 119 6.64 -11.91 -14.80
CA ARG A 119 7.44 -11.73 -13.58
C ARG A 119 6.67 -12.04 -12.30
N VAL A 120 5.41 -11.65 -12.25
CA VAL A 120 4.50 -11.89 -11.11
C VAL A 120 4.08 -13.36 -10.98
N ASN A 121 4.16 -14.15 -12.05
CA ASN A 121 3.77 -15.58 -12.04
C ASN A 121 4.78 -16.45 -11.29
N VAL A 122 6.04 -15.98 -11.21
CA VAL A 122 7.11 -16.61 -10.40
C VAL A 122 6.85 -16.39 -8.91
N ILE A 123 6.12 -15.34 -8.55
CA ILE A 123 5.90 -14.91 -7.16
C ILE A 123 4.58 -15.47 -6.62
N PHE A 124 3.50 -15.42 -7.42
CA PHE A 124 2.15 -15.79 -6.99
C PHE A 124 1.56 -16.93 -7.81
N GLU A 125 0.77 -17.80 -7.19
CA GLU A 125 0.15 -18.97 -7.84
C GLU A 125 -0.76 -18.59 -9.01
N ASN A 126 -1.53 -17.49 -8.92
CA ASN A 126 -2.34 -16.93 -10.02
C ASN A 126 -1.75 -15.65 -10.62
N GLY A 127 -0.45 -15.40 -10.40
CA GLY A 127 0.28 -14.33 -11.07
C GLY A 127 -0.29 -12.93 -10.83
N ALA A 128 -0.48 -12.17 -11.93
CA ALA A 128 -1.00 -10.80 -11.89
C ALA A 128 -2.38 -10.68 -11.22
N ASP A 129 -3.24 -11.70 -11.29
CA ASP A 129 -4.57 -11.66 -10.66
C ASP A 129 -4.49 -11.76 -9.13
N SER A 130 -3.53 -12.53 -8.62
CA SER A 130 -3.20 -12.55 -7.20
C SER A 130 -2.52 -11.25 -6.77
N PHE A 131 -1.65 -10.66 -7.59
CA PHE A 131 -0.96 -9.43 -7.22
C PHE A 131 -1.92 -8.22 -7.21
N PHE A 132 -2.68 -8.03 -8.29
CA PHE A 132 -3.66 -6.96 -8.44
C PHE A 132 -5.05 -7.48 -8.05
N HIS A 133 -5.28 -7.78 -6.77
CA HIS A 133 -6.52 -8.42 -6.33
C HIS A 133 -7.78 -7.58 -6.63
N LYS A 134 -8.09 -6.59 -5.79
CA LYS A 134 -9.26 -5.70 -5.98
C LYS A 134 -8.90 -4.31 -5.46
N GLY A 135 -8.81 -3.32 -6.36
CA GLY A 135 -8.51 -1.90 -6.04
C GLY A 135 -9.63 -1.17 -5.29
N THR A 136 -10.28 -1.83 -4.34
CA THR A 136 -11.40 -1.28 -3.56
C THR A 136 -11.00 -1.14 -2.10
N ASN A 137 -11.17 0.06 -1.56
CA ASN A 137 -10.73 0.44 -0.22
C ASN A 137 -11.81 0.10 0.83
N GLY A 138 -11.43 0.02 2.11
CA GLY A 138 -12.36 -0.12 3.24
C GLY A 138 -12.86 -1.53 3.58
N ARG A 139 -12.75 -2.52 2.69
CA ARG A 139 -13.25 -3.91 2.90
C ARG A 139 -12.64 -4.66 4.07
N TRP A 140 -11.51 -4.20 4.60
CA TRP A 140 -10.86 -4.85 5.73
C TRP A 140 -11.75 -4.85 6.97
N ARG A 141 -12.63 -3.84 7.11
CA ARG A 141 -13.61 -3.75 8.21
C ARG A 141 -14.64 -4.88 8.20
N ASP A 142 -14.96 -5.42 7.02
CA ASP A 142 -15.93 -6.52 6.89
C ASP A 142 -15.28 -7.90 7.07
N VAL A 143 -13.94 -7.95 7.20
CA VAL A 143 -13.16 -9.19 7.32
C VAL A 143 -12.58 -9.35 8.72
N LEU A 144 -12.24 -8.24 9.37
CA LEU A 144 -11.79 -8.26 10.76
C LEU A 144 -12.96 -8.41 11.72
N THR A 145 -12.71 -9.09 12.83
CA THR A 145 -13.64 -9.14 13.96
C THR A 145 -13.71 -7.78 14.66
N GLN A 146 -14.75 -7.59 15.47
CA GLN A 146 -14.89 -6.38 16.28
C GLN A 146 -13.69 -6.17 17.22
N GLU A 147 -13.18 -7.23 17.83
CA GLU A 147 -12.00 -7.17 18.70
C GLU A 147 -10.74 -6.72 17.93
N GLN A 148 -10.55 -7.24 16.71
CA GLN A 148 -9.44 -6.81 15.85
C GLN A 148 -9.57 -5.35 15.41
N LEU A 149 -10.78 -4.87 15.16
CA LEU A 149 -11.04 -3.47 14.84
C LEU A 149 -10.71 -2.55 16.02
N GLU A 150 -11.12 -2.91 17.22
CA GLU A 150 -10.80 -2.16 18.45
C GLU A 150 -9.29 -2.12 18.72
N ARG A 151 -8.59 -3.23 18.47
CA ARG A 151 -7.12 -3.28 18.56
C ARG A 151 -6.47 -2.36 17.53
N TYR A 152 -6.98 -2.32 16.30
CA TYR A 152 -6.50 -1.40 15.28
C TYR A 152 -6.70 0.07 15.69
N ASP A 153 -7.90 0.42 16.16
CA ASP A 153 -8.22 1.79 16.58
C ASP A 153 -7.30 2.23 17.74
N ALA A 154 -7.01 1.33 18.69
CA ALA A 154 -6.07 1.59 19.77
C ALA A 154 -4.64 1.82 19.26
N LEU A 155 -4.17 1.03 18.29
CA LEU A 155 -2.85 1.22 17.67
C LEU A 155 -2.75 2.57 16.94
N VAL A 156 -3.79 2.97 16.21
CA VAL A 156 -3.81 4.25 15.51
C VAL A 156 -3.79 5.40 16.50
N ALA A 157 -4.61 5.33 17.56
CA ALA A 157 -4.70 6.36 18.58
C ALA A 157 -3.40 6.54 19.39
N ASP A 158 -2.66 5.45 19.64
CA ASP A 158 -1.36 5.49 20.33
C ASP A 158 -0.23 5.95 19.40
N GLY A 159 -0.25 5.52 18.14
CA GLY A 159 0.86 5.71 17.22
C GLY A 159 0.85 7.01 16.40
N LEU A 160 -0.29 7.68 16.25
CA LEU A 160 -0.43 8.81 15.33
C LEU A 160 -1.14 10.03 15.95
N PRO A 161 -0.71 11.25 15.59
CA PRO A 161 -1.52 12.43 15.86
C PRO A 161 -2.84 12.39 15.06
N ALA A 162 -3.85 13.11 15.54
CA ALA A 162 -5.21 13.03 15.00
C ALA A 162 -5.30 13.38 13.50
N ASP A 163 -4.48 14.33 13.02
CA ASP A 163 -4.42 14.72 11.61
C ASP A 163 -3.85 13.58 10.72
N ALA A 164 -2.77 12.94 11.17
CA ALA A 164 -2.19 11.78 10.49
C ALA A 164 -3.14 10.59 10.45
N ALA A 165 -3.81 10.31 11.58
CA ALA A 165 -4.78 9.22 11.68
C ALA A 165 -5.96 9.44 10.72
N GLN A 166 -6.48 10.66 10.64
CA GLN A 166 -7.57 11.00 9.73
C GLN A 166 -7.13 10.89 8.26
N TRP A 167 -5.92 11.35 7.95
CA TRP A 167 -5.35 11.25 6.61
C TRP A 167 -5.09 9.79 6.20
N LEU A 168 -4.58 8.95 7.10
CA LEU A 168 -4.36 7.51 6.88
C LEU A 168 -5.65 6.77 6.51
N GLU A 169 -6.76 7.13 7.15
CA GLU A 169 -8.05 6.47 6.93
C GLU A 169 -8.73 6.88 5.63
N SER A 170 -8.64 8.16 5.29
CA SER A 170 -9.55 8.78 4.32
C SER A 170 -8.85 9.43 3.14
N GLY A 171 -7.60 9.84 3.29
CA GLY A 171 -6.84 10.56 2.27
C GLY A 171 -7.07 12.06 2.29
N SER A 172 -6.37 12.74 1.39
CA SER A 172 -6.29 14.20 1.39
C SER A 172 -7.54 14.86 0.80
N LEU A 173 -8.18 14.21 -0.18
CA LEU A 173 -9.43 14.74 -0.76
C LEU A 173 -10.57 14.74 0.25
N ALA A 174 -10.63 13.73 1.13
CA ALA A 174 -11.65 13.61 2.16
C ALA A 174 -11.40 14.54 3.36
N THR A 175 -10.14 14.70 3.76
CA THR A 175 -9.74 15.61 4.86
C THR A 175 -9.67 17.07 4.44
N GLY A 176 -9.66 17.36 3.14
CA GLY A 176 -9.43 18.70 2.60
C GLY A 176 -8.03 19.25 2.89
N THR A 177 -7.11 18.42 3.37
CA THR A 177 -5.77 18.83 3.82
C THR A 177 -4.73 18.00 3.08
N ARG A 178 -3.81 18.67 2.38
CA ARG A 178 -2.64 18.01 1.78
C ARG A 178 -1.48 18.07 2.77
N PRO A 179 -0.83 16.94 3.12
CA PRO A 179 0.18 16.91 4.16
C PRO A 179 1.35 17.89 3.96
N HIS A 180 1.73 18.18 2.71
CA HIS A 180 2.84 19.06 2.37
C HIS A 180 2.45 20.51 2.03
N GLU A 181 1.16 20.83 2.01
CA GLU A 181 0.65 22.17 1.67
C GLU A 181 0.05 22.89 2.90
N SER A 182 0.09 22.27 4.08
CA SER A 182 -0.60 22.72 5.30
C SER A 182 0.27 23.37 6.36
#